data_AF-A0A1V1PCN6-F1
#
_entry.id   AF-A0A1V1PCN6-F1
#
_cell.length_a   1.000
_cell.length_b   1.000
_cell.length_c   1.000
_cell.angle_alpha   90.00
_cell.angle_beta   90.00
_cell.angle_gamma   90.00
#
_symmetry.space_group_name_H-M   'P 1'
#
loop_
_entity.id
_entity.type
_entity.pdbx_description
1 polymer ?
#
loop_
_entity_poly.entity_id
_entity_poly.type
_entity_poly.pdbx_seq_one_letter_code
_entity_poly.pdbx_strand_id
1 'polypeptide(L)'
;MHSIKVNHKNIAQKGNKMKPPSTSQLSPVKLNLDSTFTFECRKDLECFTSCCRDINIILTPYDIIRMKNRLNLSSDEFLAIYTSPQLLEKTDLPVITLKMLEDDDNKCPFVRDDGCLIYSDRPVTCRYYPLGSGTLAHKDDADDQQGFYFFINEPHCKGFEENCSWSVREWRKDQDAAAFDEINSGWYDLMVMKRSFPPNIHLTEKAKHLFFIASYNIDKFKRFVFESDFIKLHNIDEQTAEDMHGDEVKLLQFGQEWLKWALFKKGEFSVNEEMAASRKH
;
A
#
# COMPACT_ATOMS: atom_id res chain seq x y z
N MET A 1 -41.52 23.84 28.97
CA MET A 1 -40.91 22.61 29.51
C MET A 1 -41.38 21.42 28.69
N HIS A 2 -40.60 20.97 27.70
CA HIS A 2 -40.70 19.63 27.13
C HIS A 2 -39.32 19.29 26.57
N SER A 3 -38.53 18.60 27.38
CA SER A 3 -37.17 18.18 27.07
C SER A 3 -37.20 17.01 26.08
N ILE A 4 -36.62 17.21 24.90
CA ILE A 4 -36.38 16.15 23.91
C ILE A 4 -35.14 15.38 24.39
N LYS A 5 -35.35 14.16 24.89
CA LYS A 5 -34.27 13.21 25.20
C LYS A 5 -33.71 12.65 23.90
N VAL A 6 -32.47 13.02 23.57
CA VAL A 6 -31.70 12.36 22.52
C VAL A 6 -31.24 11.00 23.05
N ASN A 7 -31.72 9.93 22.42
CA ASN A 7 -31.41 8.56 22.79
C ASN A 7 -30.13 8.13 22.05
N HIS A 8 -29.00 8.11 22.75
CA HIS A 8 -27.75 7.55 22.24
C HIS A 8 -27.87 6.03 22.15
N LYS A 9 -28.24 5.51 20.97
CA LYS A 9 -28.12 4.09 20.65
C LYS A 9 -26.80 3.85 19.89
N ASN A 10 -25.89 3.19 20.60
CA ASN A 10 -24.76 2.36 20.16
C ASN A 10 -24.52 2.28 18.65
N ILE A 11 -23.46 2.94 18.19
CA ILE A 11 -22.75 2.58 16.96
C ILE A 11 -21.93 1.34 17.28
N ALA A 12 -22.51 0.16 17.06
CA ALA A 12 -21.78 -1.09 17.08
C ALA A 12 -20.87 -1.13 15.85
N GLN A 13 -19.57 -0.97 16.07
CA GLN A 13 -18.53 -1.25 15.07
C GLN A 13 -18.63 -2.73 14.68
N LYS A 14 -19.21 -3.02 13.52
CA LYS A 14 -19.07 -4.32 12.88
C LYS A 14 -17.63 -4.41 12.36
N GLY A 15 -16.77 -5.10 13.11
CA GLY A 15 -15.46 -5.51 12.62
C GLY A 15 -15.65 -6.35 11.35
N ASN A 16 -15.21 -5.80 10.22
CA ASN A 16 -15.27 -6.50 8.94
C ASN A 16 -14.14 -7.54 8.95
N LYS A 17 -14.47 -8.78 9.30
CA LYS A 17 -13.54 -9.91 9.20
C LYS A 17 -13.15 -10.09 7.74
N MET A 18 -11.85 -10.23 7.46
CA MET A 18 -11.33 -10.58 6.14
C MET A 18 -12.10 -11.80 5.60
N LYS A 19 -12.87 -11.60 4.53
CA LYS A 19 -13.42 -12.71 3.75
C LYS A 19 -12.25 -13.31 2.96
N PRO A 20 -12.00 -14.63 3.02
CA PRO A 20 -10.99 -15.24 2.18
C PRO A 20 -11.40 -15.04 0.70
N PRO A 21 -10.46 -14.71 -0.21
CA PRO A 21 -10.78 -14.59 -1.62
C PRO A 21 -11.33 -15.91 -2.14
N SER A 22 -12.37 -15.83 -2.97
CA SER A 22 -13.03 -16.97 -3.59
C SER A 22 -12.10 -17.65 -4.60
N THR A 23 -11.91 -18.96 -4.45
CA THR A 23 -11.41 -19.93 -5.46
C THR A 23 -10.01 -19.77 -6.07
N SER A 24 -9.21 -18.76 -5.69
CA SER A 24 -7.81 -18.66 -6.15
C SER A 24 -6.95 -19.79 -5.53
N GLN A 25 -6.38 -20.66 -6.36
CA GLN A 25 -5.43 -21.68 -5.90
C GLN A 25 -4.01 -21.12 -5.93
N LEU A 26 -3.38 -21.02 -4.75
CA LEU A 26 -1.95 -20.72 -4.67
C LEU A 26 -1.17 -21.95 -5.10
N SER A 27 -0.32 -21.81 -6.12
CA SER A 27 0.60 -22.89 -6.48
C SER A 27 1.62 -23.08 -5.34
N PRO A 28 1.90 -24.32 -4.90
CA PRO A 28 2.86 -24.58 -3.83
C PRO A 28 4.33 -24.30 -4.24
N VAL A 29 4.57 -23.89 -5.48
CA VAL A 29 5.91 -23.64 -6.01
C VAL A 29 6.40 -22.27 -5.57
N LYS A 30 7.46 -22.25 -4.75
CA LYS A 30 8.24 -21.06 -4.42
C LYS A 30 9.09 -20.69 -5.63
N LEU A 31 8.84 -19.51 -6.23
CA LEU A 31 9.56 -19.00 -7.39
C LEU A 31 10.64 -17.99 -6.94
N ASN A 32 11.73 -17.96 -7.68
CA ASN A 32 12.79 -16.96 -7.58
C ASN A 32 12.82 -16.07 -8.83
N LEU A 33 13.74 -15.09 -8.88
CA LEU A 33 13.82 -14.14 -10.00
C LEU A 33 14.12 -14.79 -11.36
N ASP A 34 14.81 -15.93 -11.37
CA ASP A 34 15.24 -16.61 -12.59
C ASP A 34 14.27 -17.76 -12.96
N SER A 35 13.21 -17.96 -12.18
CA SER A 35 12.13 -18.90 -12.49
C SER A 35 11.36 -18.41 -13.71
N THR A 36 11.07 -19.32 -14.64
CA THR A 36 10.42 -19.03 -15.92
C THR A 36 8.96 -19.48 -15.94
N PHE A 37 8.15 -18.81 -16.76
CA PHE A 37 6.75 -19.11 -16.96
C PHE A 37 6.25 -18.55 -18.30
N THR A 38 5.14 -19.09 -18.78
CA THR A 38 4.45 -18.55 -19.96
C THR A 38 3.24 -17.75 -19.53
N PHE A 39 3.13 -16.53 -20.04
CA PHE A 39 1.97 -15.68 -19.79
C PHE A 39 1.84 -14.55 -20.80
N GLU A 40 0.64 -14.27 -21.25
CA GLU A 40 0.31 -13.03 -21.94
C GLU A 40 -1.11 -12.59 -21.61
N CYS A 41 -1.33 -11.29 -21.40
CA CYS A 41 -2.66 -10.72 -21.21
C CYS A 41 -2.94 -9.71 -22.32
N ARG A 42 -3.87 -10.04 -23.21
CA ARG A 42 -4.24 -9.21 -24.36
C ARG A 42 -5.76 -9.14 -24.54
N LYS A 43 -6.21 -8.10 -25.24
CA LYS A 43 -7.63 -7.70 -25.33
C LYS A 43 -8.52 -8.73 -26.02
N ASP A 44 -7.94 -9.55 -26.87
CA ASP A 44 -8.57 -10.62 -27.64
C ASP A 44 -8.78 -11.92 -26.84
N LEU A 45 -8.24 -12.01 -25.61
CA LEU A 45 -8.53 -13.15 -24.74
C LEU A 45 -9.96 -13.08 -24.21
N GLU A 46 -10.64 -14.23 -24.19
CA GLU A 46 -12.00 -14.35 -23.63
C GLU A 46 -12.07 -13.95 -22.14
N CYS A 47 -10.96 -14.04 -21.42
CA CYS A 47 -10.86 -13.66 -20.02
C CYS A 47 -10.48 -12.19 -19.79
N PHE A 48 -10.34 -11.38 -20.84
CA PHE A 48 -9.91 -10.00 -20.70
C PHE A 48 -10.85 -9.24 -19.76
N THR A 49 -10.28 -8.53 -18.77
CA THR A 49 -10.97 -7.82 -17.67
C THR A 49 -11.65 -8.67 -16.60
N SER A 50 -11.68 -10.01 -16.74
CA SER A 50 -12.34 -10.89 -15.77
C SER A 50 -11.69 -10.86 -14.39
N CYS A 51 -10.39 -10.61 -14.29
CA CYS A 51 -9.66 -10.51 -13.02
C CYS A 51 -9.97 -9.23 -12.22
N CYS A 52 -10.64 -8.24 -12.81
CA CYS A 52 -10.89 -6.93 -12.20
C CYS A 52 -12.22 -6.86 -11.43
N ARG A 53 -12.57 -7.92 -10.71
CA ARG A 53 -13.84 -8.06 -9.97
C ARG A 53 -13.66 -9.03 -8.80
N ASP A 54 -14.43 -8.88 -7.73
CA ASP A 54 -14.33 -9.72 -6.51
C ASP A 54 -12.91 -9.82 -5.90
N ILE A 55 -12.08 -8.79 -6.11
CA ILE A 55 -10.70 -8.73 -5.62
C ILE A 55 -10.55 -7.79 -4.42
N ASN A 56 -9.63 -8.13 -3.52
CA ASN A 56 -9.24 -7.27 -2.41
C ASN A 56 -7.82 -6.74 -2.64
N ILE A 57 -7.71 -5.50 -3.12
CA ILE A 57 -6.42 -4.85 -3.40
C ILE A 57 -6.03 -3.98 -2.21
N ILE A 58 -4.94 -4.31 -1.53
CA ILE A 58 -4.26 -3.40 -0.60
C ILE A 58 -3.39 -2.44 -1.43
N LEU A 59 -3.63 -1.14 -1.29
CA LEU A 59 -2.86 -0.09 -1.95
C LEU A 59 -1.62 0.24 -1.12
N THR A 60 -0.47 0.24 -1.78
CA THR A 60 0.76 0.78 -1.21
C THR A 60 0.74 2.31 -1.20
N PRO A 61 1.58 2.96 -0.39
CA PRO A 61 1.78 4.42 -0.46
C PRO A 61 1.97 4.96 -1.87
N TYR A 62 2.84 4.32 -2.65
CA TYR A 62 3.13 4.78 -4.01
C TYR A 62 1.96 4.57 -4.97
N ASP A 63 1.16 3.52 -4.80
CA ASP A 63 -0.08 3.34 -5.58
C ASP A 63 -1.02 4.54 -5.39
N ILE A 64 -1.19 5.00 -4.14
CA ILE A 64 -2.06 6.13 -3.83
C ILE A 64 -1.57 7.41 -4.49
N ILE A 65 -0.27 7.69 -4.44
CA ILE A 65 0.34 8.85 -5.11
C ILE A 65 0.09 8.79 -6.63
N ARG A 66 0.37 7.65 -7.25
CA ARG A 66 0.20 7.47 -8.70
C ARG A 66 -1.26 7.62 -9.12
N MET A 67 -2.16 6.96 -8.42
CA MET A 67 -3.59 6.94 -8.75
C MET A 67 -4.25 8.30 -8.49
N LYS A 68 -3.96 8.99 -7.38
CA LYS A 68 -4.53 10.32 -7.11
C LYS A 68 -4.10 11.32 -8.20
N ASN A 69 -2.84 11.28 -8.59
CA ASN A 69 -2.29 12.21 -9.60
C ASN A 69 -2.86 11.90 -10.99
N ARG A 70 -3.00 10.62 -11.35
CA ARG A 70 -3.66 10.20 -12.60
C ARG A 70 -5.11 10.68 -12.68
N LEU A 71 -5.81 10.73 -11.56
CA LEU A 71 -7.20 11.17 -11.46
C LEU A 71 -7.34 12.68 -11.20
N ASN A 72 -6.22 13.40 -11.03
CA ASN A 72 -6.18 14.81 -10.65
C ASN A 72 -7.01 15.10 -9.38
N LEU A 73 -6.81 14.28 -8.35
CA LEU A 73 -7.44 14.39 -7.04
C LEU A 73 -6.39 14.66 -5.95
N SER A 74 -6.80 15.37 -4.91
CA SER A 74 -6.04 15.41 -3.66
C SER A 74 -6.02 14.04 -2.98
N SER A 75 -5.07 13.82 -2.07
CA SER A 75 -5.03 12.63 -1.21
C SER A 75 -6.33 12.45 -0.44
N ASP A 76 -6.89 13.53 0.11
CA ASP A 76 -8.13 13.49 0.90
C ASP A 76 -9.33 13.02 0.04
N GLU A 77 -9.48 13.56 -1.18
CA GLU A 77 -10.53 13.15 -2.12
C GLU A 77 -10.37 11.70 -2.59
N PHE A 78 -9.15 11.32 -3.00
CA PHE A 78 -8.89 9.96 -3.47
C PHE A 78 -9.18 8.92 -2.37
N LEU A 79 -8.68 9.15 -1.16
CA LEU A 79 -8.90 8.26 -0.03
C LEU A 79 -10.39 8.14 0.30
N ALA A 80 -11.13 9.25 0.30
CA ALA A 80 -12.55 9.25 0.63
C ALA A 80 -13.39 8.49 -0.41
N ILE A 81 -13.14 8.75 -1.70
CA ILE A 81 -13.95 8.21 -2.80
C ILE A 81 -13.58 6.75 -3.08
N TYR A 82 -12.29 6.45 -3.26
CA TYR A 82 -11.84 5.19 -3.85
C TYR A 82 -11.33 4.16 -2.85
N THR A 83 -11.20 4.50 -1.56
CA THR A 83 -10.53 3.59 -0.62
C THR A 83 -11.30 3.35 0.67
N SER A 84 -11.03 2.21 1.31
CA SER A 84 -11.51 1.87 2.64
C SER A 84 -10.33 1.53 3.54
N PRO A 85 -10.23 2.10 4.75
CA PRO A 85 -9.25 1.66 5.73
C PRO A 85 -9.62 0.27 6.26
N GLN A 86 -8.62 -0.57 6.45
CA GLN A 86 -8.72 -1.85 7.15
C GLN A 86 -7.59 -1.95 8.17
N LEU A 87 -7.80 -2.70 9.25
CA LEU A 87 -6.73 -3.01 10.19
C LEU A 87 -6.14 -4.38 9.82
N LEU A 88 -4.84 -4.44 9.56
CA LEU A 88 -4.20 -5.73 9.33
C LEU A 88 -4.02 -6.45 10.67
N GLU A 89 -4.80 -7.51 10.92
CA GLU A 89 -4.89 -8.21 12.22
C GLU A 89 -3.53 -8.58 12.82
N LYS A 90 -2.53 -8.91 11.97
CA LYS A 90 -1.19 -9.32 12.41
C LYS A 90 -0.27 -8.15 12.78
N THR A 91 -0.52 -6.93 12.30
CA THR A 91 0.38 -5.80 12.51
C THR A 91 -0.25 -4.68 13.33
N ASP A 92 -1.58 -4.61 13.49
CA ASP A 92 -2.26 -3.46 14.14
C ASP A 92 -1.97 -2.13 13.43
N LEU A 93 -1.48 -2.18 12.18
CA LEU A 93 -1.30 -1.01 11.33
C LEU A 93 -2.51 -0.86 10.40
N PRO A 94 -2.97 0.38 10.15
CA PRO A 94 -3.99 0.63 9.14
C PRO A 94 -3.39 0.36 7.75
N VAL A 95 -4.12 -0.37 6.94
CA VAL A 95 -3.87 -0.54 5.51
C VAL A 95 -5.05 0.03 4.73
N ILE A 96 -4.79 0.45 3.50
CA ILE A 96 -5.81 1.04 2.64
C ILE A 96 -6.14 0.05 1.54
N THR A 97 -7.41 -0.26 1.38
CA THR A 97 -7.88 -1.13 0.30
C THR A 97 -8.67 -0.34 -0.73
N LEU A 98 -8.54 -0.71 -2.00
CA LEU A 98 -9.40 -0.17 -3.04
C LEU A 98 -10.86 -0.59 -2.79
N LYS A 99 -11.79 0.36 -2.88
CA LYS A 99 -13.22 0.09 -2.86
C LYS A 99 -13.65 -0.47 -4.20
N MET A 100 -14.29 -1.64 -4.17
CA MET A 100 -15.00 -2.20 -5.32
C MET A 100 -16.38 -1.56 -5.42
N LEU A 101 -16.97 -1.56 -6.62
CA LEU A 101 -18.34 -1.09 -6.83
C LEU A 101 -19.33 -2.00 -6.09
N GLU A 102 -20.43 -1.43 -5.62
CA GLU A 102 -21.55 -2.18 -5.03
C GLU A 102 -22.49 -2.69 -6.13
N ASP A 103 -21.95 -3.38 -7.13
CA ASP A 103 -22.70 -4.09 -8.18
C ASP A 103 -22.66 -5.61 -7.96
N ASP A 104 -23.42 -6.37 -8.75
CA ASP A 104 -23.55 -7.83 -8.59
C ASP A 104 -22.21 -8.58 -8.72
N ASP A 105 -21.24 -7.97 -9.42
CA ASP A 105 -19.92 -8.55 -9.71
C ASP A 105 -18.80 -7.98 -8.82
N ASN A 106 -19.09 -7.01 -7.94
CA ASN A 106 -18.10 -6.21 -7.21
C ASN A 106 -16.92 -5.75 -8.10
N LYS A 107 -17.21 -5.05 -9.20
CA LYS A 107 -16.19 -4.64 -10.19
C LYS A 107 -15.23 -3.59 -9.64
N CYS A 108 -14.00 -3.61 -10.16
CA CYS A 108 -13.04 -2.53 -9.95
C CYS A 108 -13.61 -1.23 -10.56
N PRO A 109 -13.59 -0.09 -9.87
CA PRO A 109 -14.18 1.16 -10.38
C PRO A 109 -13.54 1.65 -11.68
N PHE A 110 -12.32 1.21 -11.98
CA PHE A 110 -11.56 1.60 -13.17
C PHE A 110 -11.68 0.65 -14.36
N VAL A 111 -12.33 -0.51 -14.21
CA VAL A 111 -12.47 -1.46 -15.32
C VAL A 111 -13.66 -1.11 -16.22
N ARG A 112 -13.46 -1.26 -17.52
CA ARG A 112 -14.46 -1.14 -18.59
C ARG A 112 -14.26 -2.31 -19.55
N ASP A 113 -15.22 -2.54 -20.45
CA ASP A 113 -15.13 -3.63 -21.42
C ASP A 113 -13.90 -3.52 -22.34
N ASP A 114 -13.39 -2.29 -22.54
CA ASP A 114 -12.21 -2.02 -23.35
C ASP A 114 -10.88 -2.02 -22.58
N GLY A 115 -10.90 -2.17 -21.25
CA GLY A 115 -9.72 -2.29 -20.39
C GLY A 115 -9.79 -1.48 -19.10
N CYS A 116 -8.64 -1.27 -18.46
CA CYS A 116 -8.52 -0.46 -17.25
C CYS A 116 -8.22 1.01 -17.60
N LEU A 117 -9.04 1.93 -17.10
CA LEU A 117 -8.92 3.38 -17.35
C LEU A 117 -7.59 3.99 -16.84
N ILE A 118 -7.00 3.36 -15.83
CA ILE A 118 -5.74 3.78 -15.21
C ILE A 118 -4.63 2.74 -15.43
N TYR A 119 -4.66 1.97 -16.53
CA TYR A 119 -3.74 0.84 -16.71
C TYR A 119 -2.27 1.21 -16.48
N SER A 120 -1.79 2.35 -17.01
CA SER A 120 -0.42 2.86 -16.80
C SER A 120 -0.07 3.17 -15.34
N ASP A 121 -1.07 3.39 -14.50
CA ASP A 121 -0.99 3.83 -13.11
C ASP A 121 -1.69 2.82 -12.17
N ARG A 122 -1.91 1.59 -12.66
CA ARG A 122 -2.56 0.52 -11.89
C ARG A 122 -1.72 0.15 -10.67
N PRO A 123 -2.37 -0.33 -9.59
CA PRO A 123 -1.67 -0.74 -8.36
C PRO A 123 -0.61 -1.81 -8.59
N VAL A 124 0.41 -1.85 -7.73
CA VAL A 124 1.48 -2.84 -7.79
C VAL A 124 0.97 -4.28 -7.75
N THR A 125 -0.09 -4.56 -6.98
CA THR A 125 -0.75 -5.87 -6.97
C THR A 125 -1.24 -6.29 -8.36
N CYS A 126 -1.82 -5.36 -9.13
CA CYS A 126 -2.28 -5.62 -10.49
C CYS A 126 -1.13 -5.74 -11.50
N ARG A 127 0.03 -5.12 -11.24
CA ARG A 127 1.25 -5.27 -12.06
C ARG A 127 1.89 -6.63 -11.87
N TYR A 128 1.82 -7.15 -10.65
CA TYR A 128 2.40 -8.43 -10.32
C TYR A 128 1.65 -9.59 -10.98
N TYR A 129 0.32 -9.50 -11.09
CA TYR A 129 -0.50 -10.55 -11.70
C TYR A 129 0.08 -11.04 -13.05
N PRO A 130 0.27 -12.35 -13.25
CA PRO A 130 -0.28 -13.46 -12.48
C PRO A 130 0.62 -13.92 -11.31
N LEU A 131 1.69 -13.20 -11.00
CA LEU A 131 2.52 -13.45 -9.84
C LEU A 131 1.91 -12.78 -8.59
N GLY A 132 2.11 -13.42 -7.45
CA GLY A 132 2.06 -12.78 -6.14
C GLY A 132 3.47 -12.61 -5.58
N SER A 133 3.66 -11.60 -4.74
CA SER A 133 4.92 -11.32 -4.05
C SER A 133 4.79 -11.62 -2.55
N GLY A 134 5.71 -12.44 -2.04
CA GLY A 134 5.82 -12.82 -0.63
C GLY A 134 6.62 -11.82 0.21
N THR A 135 6.87 -10.59 -0.26
CA THR A 135 7.68 -9.58 0.45
C THR A 135 7.24 -9.32 1.89
N LEU A 136 5.93 -9.38 2.17
CA LEU A 136 5.37 -9.22 3.52
C LEU A 136 5.25 -10.52 4.32
N ALA A 137 5.57 -11.68 3.74
CA ALA A 137 5.37 -12.99 4.34
C ALA A 137 6.52 -13.44 5.26
N HIS A 138 7.70 -12.81 5.15
CA HIS A 138 8.91 -13.20 5.87
C HIS A 138 8.74 -13.16 7.39
N LYS A 139 8.89 -14.32 8.02
CA LYS A 139 9.10 -14.43 9.47
C LYS A 139 10.33 -15.24 9.86
N ASP A 140 10.92 -16.08 9.00
CA ASP A 140 11.79 -17.14 9.53
C ASP A 140 13.13 -17.39 8.79
N ASP A 141 13.38 -16.86 7.58
CA ASP A 141 14.65 -17.13 6.87
C ASP A 141 15.43 -15.84 6.58
N ALA A 142 16.54 -15.64 7.31
CA ALA A 142 17.46 -14.51 7.18
C ALA A 142 18.23 -14.47 5.85
N ASP A 143 18.18 -15.55 5.06
CA ASP A 143 18.94 -15.74 3.82
C ASP A 143 18.16 -15.31 2.56
N ASP A 144 16.88 -14.95 2.70
CA ASP A 144 15.95 -14.77 1.58
C ASP A 144 15.48 -13.32 1.41
N GLN A 145 16.43 -12.39 1.52
CA GLN A 145 16.19 -10.93 1.46
C GLN A 145 15.50 -10.45 0.17
N GLN A 146 15.42 -11.29 -0.87
CA GLN A 146 14.78 -10.94 -2.15
C GLN A 146 13.29 -11.27 -2.25
N GLY A 147 12.69 -11.87 -1.22
CA GLY A 147 11.30 -12.33 -1.30
C GLY A 147 11.15 -13.60 -2.15
N PHE A 148 9.99 -14.23 -2.06
CA PHE A 148 9.60 -15.30 -2.98
C PHE A 148 8.36 -14.91 -3.76
N TYR A 149 8.22 -15.50 -4.94
CA TYR A 149 7.06 -15.31 -5.80
C TYR A 149 6.27 -16.61 -5.89
N PHE A 150 5.00 -16.49 -6.26
CA PHE A 150 4.12 -17.62 -6.46
C PHE A 150 3.10 -17.26 -7.54
N PHE A 151 2.55 -18.26 -8.23
CA PHE A 151 1.47 -18.02 -9.17
C PHE A 151 0.14 -17.87 -8.43
N ILE A 152 -0.63 -16.86 -8.85
CA ILE A 152 -2.05 -16.74 -8.60
C ILE A 152 -2.73 -17.40 -9.80
N ASN A 153 -3.21 -18.63 -9.62
CA ASN A 153 -3.90 -19.36 -10.68
C ASN A 153 -5.41 -19.30 -10.44
N GLU A 154 -6.10 -18.56 -11.30
CA GLU A 154 -7.55 -18.43 -11.28
C GLU A 154 -8.13 -19.14 -12.49
N PRO A 155 -9.16 -20.00 -12.33
CA PRO A 155 -9.70 -20.82 -13.42
C PRO A 155 -10.15 -20.03 -14.66
N HIS A 156 -10.52 -18.76 -14.49
CA HIS A 156 -10.95 -17.90 -15.59
C HIS A 156 -9.78 -17.37 -16.43
N CYS A 157 -8.55 -17.38 -15.91
CA CYS A 157 -7.41 -16.74 -16.56
C CYS A 157 -6.84 -17.62 -17.68
N LYS A 158 -6.93 -17.12 -18.91
CA LYS A 158 -6.41 -17.78 -20.13
C LYS A 158 -4.98 -17.38 -20.49
N GLY A 159 -4.39 -16.42 -19.77
CA GLY A 159 -3.06 -15.91 -20.10
C GLY A 159 -1.94 -16.95 -19.99
N PHE A 160 -2.10 -17.97 -19.14
CA PHE A 160 -1.13 -19.08 -19.02
C PHE A 160 -1.13 -20.04 -20.21
N GLU A 161 -2.18 -20.03 -21.04
CA GLU A 161 -2.29 -20.87 -22.25
C GLU A 161 -1.52 -20.27 -23.45
N GLU A 162 -0.97 -19.06 -23.26
CA GLU A 162 -0.22 -18.32 -24.27
C GLU A 162 1.26 -18.75 -24.33
N ASN A 163 1.93 -18.40 -25.43
CA ASN A 163 3.29 -18.86 -25.73
C ASN A 163 4.39 -17.83 -25.41
N CYS A 164 4.05 -16.68 -24.82
CA CYS A 164 5.02 -15.67 -24.44
C CYS A 164 5.75 -16.11 -23.15
N SER A 165 7.06 -16.30 -23.23
CA SER A 165 7.89 -16.79 -22.14
C SER A 165 8.56 -15.63 -21.39
N TRP A 166 8.51 -15.70 -20.06
CA TRP A 166 9.10 -14.71 -19.15
C TRP A 166 9.90 -15.41 -18.06
N SER A 167 10.96 -14.77 -17.58
CA SER A 167 11.41 -14.94 -16.20
C SER A 167 10.64 -13.98 -15.27
N VAL A 168 10.59 -14.30 -13.97
CA VAL A 168 10.05 -13.39 -12.95
C VAL A 168 10.74 -12.02 -13.01
N ARG A 169 12.05 -12.00 -13.23
CA ARG A 169 12.84 -10.76 -13.39
C ARG A 169 12.37 -9.93 -14.59
N GLU A 170 12.18 -10.56 -15.74
CA GLU A 170 11.73 -9.88 -16.96
C GLU A 170 10.30 -9.35 -16.80
N TRP A 171 9.39 -10.16 -16.24
CA TRP A 171 8.02 -9.73 -15.98
C TRP A 171 7.96 -8.51 -15.06
N ARG A 172 8.72 -8.52 -13.97
CA ARG A 172 8.78 -7.37 -13.04
C ARG A 172 9.28 -6.10 -13.71
N LYS A 173 10.22 -6.23 -14.65
CA LYS A 173 10.75 -5.10 -15.42
C LYS A 173 9.72 -4.61 -16.43
N ASP A 174 9.09 -5.52 -17.16
CA ASP A 174 8.08 -5.22 -18.18
C ASP A 174 6.84 -4.52 -17.58
N GLN A 175 6.39 -5.01 -16.42
CA GLN A 175 5.22 -4.47 -15.72
C GLN A 175 5.53 -3.26 -14.84
N ASP A 176 6.79 -2.80 -14.81
CA ASP A 176 7.29 -1.71 -13.97
C ASP A 176 7.04 -1.95 -12.46
N ALA A 177 7.04 -3.22 -12.03
CA ALA A 177 6.81 -3.58 -10.63
C ALA A 177 8.04 -3.27 -9.75
N ALA A 178 9.25 -3.37 -10.31
CA ALA A 178 10.48 -3.16 -9.56
C ALA A 178 10.61 -1.74 -8.98
N ALA A 179 10.21 -0.71 -9.74
CA ALA A 179 10.22 0.68 -9.27
C ALA A 179 9.23 0.89 -8.11
N PHE A 180 8.06 0.24 -8.16
CA PHE A 180 7.10 0.28 -7.05
C PHE A 180 7.66 -0.38 -5.80
N ASP A 181 8.38 -1.50 -5.93
CA ASP A 181 8.99 -2.15 -4.78
C ASP A 181 10.07 -1.29 -4.13
N GLU A 182 10.90 -0.62 -4.95
CA GLU A 182 11.98 0.25 -4.49
C GLU A 182 11.41 1.44 -3.70
N ILE A 183 10.42 2.14 -4.25
CA ILE A 183 9.79 3.30 -3.59
C ILE A 183 9.02 2.88 -2.33
N ASN A 184 8.44 1.69 -2.29
CA ASN A 184 7.71 1.18 -1.14
C ASN A 184 8.57 0.39 -0.14
N SER A 185 9.88 0.22 -0.40
CA SER A 185 10.78 -0.59 0.44
C SER A 185 10.73 -0.19 1.92
N GLY A 186 10.80 1.11 2.21
CA GLY A 186 10.70 1.63 3.57
C GLY A 186 9.33 1.37 4.22
N TRP A 187 8.25 1.32 3.44
CA TRP A 187 6.93 0.94 3.94
C TRP A 187 6.82 -0.56 4.23
N TYR A 188 7.37 -1.42 3.37
CA TYR A 188 7.45 -2.87 3.64
C TYR A 188 8.26 -3.15 4.92
N ASP A 189 9.38 -2.46 5.10
CA ASP A 189 10.18 -2.53 6.32
C ASP A 189 9.36 -2.20 7.58
N LEU A 190 8.57 -1.12 7.56
CA LEU A 190 7.70 -0.75 8.68
C LEU A 190 6.68 -1.85 9.01
N MET A 191 6.09 -2.46 7.98
CA MET A 191 5.16 -3.57 8.17
C MET A 191 5.82 -4.80 8.77
N VAL A 192 7.00 -5.18 8.27
CA VAL A 192 7.79 -6.32 8.77
C VAL A 192 8.26 -6.05 10.20
N MET A 193 8.82 -4.87 10.48
CA MET A 193 9.23 -4.46 11.82
C MET A 193 8.08 -4.60 12.81
N LYS A 194 6.89 -4.08 12.48
CA LYS A 194 5.73 -4.21 13.37
C LYS A 194 5.30 -5.66 13.58
N ARG A 195 5.39 -6.49 12.53
CA ARG A 195 5.05 -7.92 12.59
C ARG A 195 6.02 -8.72 13.48
N SER A 196 7.25 -8.22 13.68
CA SER A 196 8.25 -8.80 14.57
C SER A 196 7.97 -8.53 16.06
N PHE A 197 7.13 -7.56 16.40
CA PHE A 197 6.67 -7.36 17.78
C PHE A 197 5.57 -8.38 18.14
N PRO A 198 5.50 -8.81 19.42
CA PRO A 198 4.39 -9.60 19.93
C PRO A 198 3.01 -8.99 19.57
N PRO A 199 2.01 -9.80 19.17
CA PRO A 199 0.70 -9.28 18.73
C PRO A 199 -0.07 -8.45 19.76
N ASN A 200 0.24 -8.62 21.05
CA ASN A 200 -0.34 -7.87 22.16
C ASN A 200 0.31 -6.48 22.36
N ILE A 201 1.38 -6.15 21.63
CA ILE A 201 1.96 -4.81 21.61
C ILE A 201 1.27 -4.00 20.52
N HIS A 202 0.36 -3.15 20.97
CA HIS A 202 -0.42 -2.25 20.13
C HIS A 202 0.28 -0.90 19.98
N LEU A 203 0.16 -0.31 18.79
CA LEU A 203 0.56 1.07 18.60
C LEU A 203 -0.51 1.99 19.21
N THR A 204 -0.07 3.14 19.74
CA THR A 204 -1.03 4.16 20.19
C THR A 204 -1.82 4.70 19.00
N GLU A 205 -3.04 5.21 19.24
CA GLU A 205 -3.85 5.82 18.18
C GLU A 205 -3.13 6.99 17.50
N LYS A 206 -2.32 7.75 18.26
CA LYS A 206 -1.46 8.80 17.70
C LYS A 206 -0.41 8.22 16.75
N ALA A 207 0.24 7.12 17.10
CA ALA A 207 1.20 6.44 16.24
C ALA A 207 0.57 5.89 14.96
N LYS A 208 -0.62 5.27 15.05
CA LYS A 208 -1.40 4.81 13.89
C LYS A 208 -1.79 5.96 12.98
N HIS A 209 -2.20 7.10 13.56
CA HIS A 209 -2.54 8.30 12.80
C HIS A 209 -1.32 8.89 12.07
N LEU A 210 -0.17 8.96 12.72
CA LEU A 210 1.09 9.41 12.09
C LEU A 210 1.48 8.48 10.94
N PHE A 211 1.42 7.17 11.15
CA PHE A 211 1.67 6.18 10.11
C PHE A 211 0.73 6.37 8.92
N PHE A 212 -0.57 6.56 9.17
CA PHE A 212 -1.56 6.77 8.12
C PHE A 212 -1.27 8.04 7.31
N ILE A 213 -0.96 9.17 7.97
CA ILE A 213 -0.68 10.43 7.27
C ILE A 213 0.57 10.30 6.41
N ALA A 214 1.69 9.88 6.99
CA ALA A 214 2.96 9.80 6.28
C ALA A 214 2.99 8.70 5.20
N SER A 215 2.17 7.64 5.32
CA SER A 215 2.10 6.56 4.33
C SER A 215 1.04 6.77 3.25
N TYR A 216 -0.13 7.34 3.58
CA TYR A 216 -1.27 7.30 2.65
C TYR A 216 -1.87 8.66 2.32
N ASN A 217 -1.54 9.72 3.07
CA ASN A 217 -2.02 11.07 2.80
C ASN A 217 -0.85 12.04 2.64
N ILE A 218 -0.16 11.93 1.50
CA ILE A 218 1.06 12.67 1.21
C ILE A 218 0.82 14.18 1.22
N ASP A 219 -0.36 14.65 0.79
CA ASP A 219 -0.69 16.08 0.81
C ASP A 219 -0.77 16.61 2.26
N LYS A 220 -1.38 15.85 3.17
CA LYS A 220 -1.46 16.22 4.59
C LYS A 220 -0.10 16.07 5.28
N PHE A 221 0.71 15.10 4.88
CA PHE A 221 2.08 14.97 5.37
C PHE A 221 2.94 16.14 4.91
N LYS A 222 2.81 16.58 3.66
CA LYS A 222 3.46 17.77 3.12
C LYS A 222 3.12 19.00 3.96
N ARG A 223 1.83 19.25 4.22
CA ARG A 223 1.41 20.34 5.12
C ARG A 223 2.03 20.21 6.51
N PHE A 224 2.03 19.02 7.09
CA PHE A 224 2.64 18.78 8.39
C PHE A 224 4.15 19.10 8.41
N VAL A 225 4.88 18.74 7.37
CA VAL A 225 6.33 19.00 7.26
C VAL A 225 6.61 20.49 7.07
N PHE A 226 5.90 21.18 6.17
CA PHE A 226 6.25 22.54 5.74
C PHE A 226 5.50 23.66 6.47
N GLU A 227 4.32 23.38 7.04
CA GLU A 227 3.49 24.38 7.75
C GLU A 227 3.64 24.29 9.29
N SER A 228 4.58 23.48 9.79
CA SER A 228 4.92 23.39 11.21
C SER A 228 6.42 23.58 11.43
N ASP A 229 6.92 23.59 12.67
CA ASP A 229 8.37 23.63 12.91
C ASP A 229 9.06 22.27 12.66
N PHE A 230 8.46 21.35 11.91
CA PHE A 230 9.04 20.03 11.66
C PHE A 230 10.44 20.11 11.04
N ILE A 231 10.62 20.94 10.00
CA ILE A 231 11.94 21.17 9.36
C ILE A 231 12.99 21.59 10.38
N LYS A 232 12.65 22.56 11.24
CA LYS A 232 13.55 23.09 12.27
C LYS A 232 13.83 22.07 13.37
N LEU A 233 12.78 21.38 13.84
CA LEU A 233 12.88 20.38 14.89
C LEU A 233 13.81 19.23 14.49
N HIS A 234 13.85 18.90 13.19
CA HIS A 234 14.64 17.78 12.69
C HIS A 234 15.92 18.18 11.99
N ASN A 235 16.31 19.48 12.07
CA ASN A 235 17.48 20.08 11.43
C ASN A 235 17.63 19.67 9.95
N ILE A 236 16.52 19.70 9.22
CA ILE A 236 16.50 19.33 7.80
C ILE A 236 17.12 20.49 7.02
N ASP A 237 18.13 20.19 6.19
CA ASP A 237 18.80 21.18 5.37
C ASP A 237 17.91 21.70 4.24
N GLU A 238 18.24 22.88 3.72
CA GLU A 238 17.45 23.58 2.70
C GLU A 238 17.31 22.77 1.41
N GLN A 239 18.37 22.08 0.97
CA GLN A 239 18.34 21.29 -0.25
C GLN A 239 17.39 20.09 -0.13
N THR A 240 17.45 19.36 0.99
CA THR A 240 16.52 18.26 1.28
C THR A 240 15.07 18.78 1.38
N ALA A 241 14.86 19.94 2.00
CA ALA A 241 13.54 20.55 2.12
C ALA A 241 12.95 20.94 0.75
N GLU A 242 13.74 21.56 -0.14
CA GLU A 242 13.33 21.90 -1.50
C GLU A 242 12.96 20.66 -2.31
N ASP A 243 13.79 19.61 -2.21
CA ASP A 243 13.59 18.33 -2.88
C ASP A 243 12.26 17.68 -2.48
N MET A 244 11.99 17.58 -1.19
CA MET A 244 10.72 17.05 -0.67
C MET A 244 9.52 17.94 -1.02
N HIS A 245 9.72 19.25 -1.18
CA HIS A 245 8.65 20.15 -1.56
C HIS A 245 8.24 19.97 -3.03
N GLY A 246 9.20 19.69 -3.92
CA GLY A 246 8.98 19.50 -5.35
C GLY A 246 8.59 18.07 -5.76
N ASP A 247 8.90 17.06 -4.95
CA ASP A 247 8.77 15.66 -5.31
C ASP A 247 8.08 14.83 -4.21
N GLU A 248 6.88 14.34 -4.51
CA GLU A 248 6.09 13.52 -3.59
C GLU A 248 6.74 12.16 -3.28
N VAL A 249 7.54 11.61 -4.19
CA VAL A 249 8.27 10.37 -3.97
C VAL A 249 9.39 10.59 -2.95
N LYS A 250 10.15 11.68 -3.09
CA LYS A 250 11.18 12.05 -2.11
C LYS A 250 10.56 12.32 -0.74
N LEU A 251 9.44 13.04 -0.68
CA LEU A 251 8.70 13.27 0.56
C LEU A 251 8.19 11.96 1.19
N LEU A 252 7.68 11.02 0.38
CA LEU A 252 7.23 9.72 0.87
C LEU A 252 8.39 8.91 1.45
N GLN A 253 9.51 8.80 0.73
CA GLN A 253 10.69 8.07 1.18
C GLN A 253 11.23 8.65 2.49
N PHE A 254 11.30 9.99 2.58
CA PHE A 254 11.64 10.67 3.83
C PHE A 254 10.66 10.32 4.95
N GLY A 255 9.35 10.34 4.68
CA GLY A 255 8.32 9.96 5.64
C GLY A 255 8.46 8.52 6.14
N GLN A 256 8.86 7.58 5.28
CA GLN A 256 9.12 6.19 5.65
C GLN A 256 10.30 6.08 6.62
N GLU A 257 11.43 6.75 6.34
CA GLU A 257 12.60 6.77 7.24
C GLU A 257 12.29 7.46 8.58
N TRP A 258 11.57 8.58 8.53
CA TRP A 258 11.11 9.26 9.73
C TRP A 258 10.20 8.37 10.58
N LEU A 259 9.28 7.60 9.98
CA LEU A 259 8.41 6.67 10.69
C LEU A 259 9.20 5.53 11.34
N LYS A 260 10.26 5.01 10.69
CA LYS A 260 11.13 3.96 11.26
C LYS A 260 11.75 4.45 12.58
N TRP A 261 12.20 5.70 12.59
CA TRP A 261 12.72 6.33 13.81
C TRP A 261 11.62 6.64 14.83
N ALA A 262 10.53 7.28 14.40
CA ALA A 262 9.48 7.76 15.28
C ALA A 262 8.77 6.61 16.02
N LEU A 263 8.52 5.49 15.33
CA LEU A 263 7.77 4.35 15.84
C LEU A 263 8.65 3.26 16.46
N PHE A 264 9.84 3.01 15.89
CA PHE A 264 10.67 1.86 16.26
C PHE A 264 12.07 2.22 16.76
N LYS A 265 12.42 3.51 16.84
CA LYS A 265 13.76 3.99 17.23
C LYS A 265 14.88 3.38 16.39
N LYS A 266 14.59 3.13 15.10
CA LYS A 266 15.54 2.63 14.10
C LYS A 266 15.96 3.76 13.17
N GLY A 267 17.24 3.80 12.82
CA GLY A 267 17.83 4.86 11.99
C GLY A 267 18.36 6.05 12.79
N GLU A 268 19.10 6.91 12.09
CA GLU A 268 19.67 8.15 12.64
C GLU A 268 18.79 9.31 12.17
N PHE A 269 18.01 9.87 13.10
CA PHE A 269 17.20 11.05 12.84
C PHE A 269 17.55 12.11 13.86
N SER A 270 17.99 13.28 13.39
CA SER A 270 18.38 14.36 14.28
C SER A 270 17.14 15.02 14.88
N VAL A 271 17.24 15.39 16.15
CA VAL A 271 16.23 16.20 16.84
C VAL A 271 16.96 17.37 17.48
N ASN A 272 16.45 18.57 17.26
CA ASN A 272 16.86 19.75 17.99
C ASN A 272 16.35 19.65 19.43
N GLU A 273 17.22 19.20 20.33
CA GLU A 273 16.89 18.94 21.74
C GLU A 273 16.42 20.20 22.49
N GLU A 274 16.97 21.38 22.15
CA GLU A 274 16.57 22.65 22.74
C GLU A 274 15.10 23.00 22.40
N MET A 275 14.73 22.85 21.13
CA MET A 275 13.35 23.02 20.70
C MET A 275 12.42 21.95 21.27
N ALA A 276 12.87 20.69 21.34
CA ALA A 276 12.08 19.60 21.90
C ALA A 276 11.79 19.81 23.41
N ALA A 277 12.75 20.37 24.15
CA ALA A 277 12.58 20.72 25.56
C ALA A 277 11.58 21.87 25.76
N SER A 278 11.62 22.90 24.91
CA SER A 278 10.72 24.06 24.99
C SER A 278 9.23 23.74 24.79
N ARG A 279 8.92 22.62 24.12
CA ARG A 279 7.55 22.15 23.85
C ARG A 279 6.94 21.28 24.94
N LYS A 280 7.72 20.88 25.95
CA LYS A 280 7.23 20.09 27.11
C LYS A 280 6.67 20.96 28.23
N HIS A 281 6.75 22.28 28.09
CA HIS A 281 6.18 23.30 28.99
C HIS A 281 5.04 24.03 28.28
#